data_AF-A0AAW2XGK5-F1
#
_entry.id   AF-A0AAW2XGK5-F1
#
_cell.length_a   1.000
_cell.length_b   1.000
_cell.length_c   1.000
_cell.angle_alpha   90.00
_cell.angle_beta   90.00
_cell.angle_gamma   90.00
#
_symmetry.space_group_name_H-M   'P 1'
#
loop_
_entity.id
_entity.type
_entity.pdbx_description
1 polymer ?
#
loop_
_entity_poly.entity_id
_entity_poly.type
_entity_poly.pdbx_seq_one_letter_code
_entity_poly.pdbx_strand_id
1 'polypeptide(L)'
;MWWSGNYDLASYFPSENKPSLPFGKLSTGRNMGILSRKFAFDKNAIHNLRERVNPEWKNERQPSRVLVVSAVLTHAILCVDRVKHGKSRASIIRQAINARERTIPPVSKYACATWVCSSFLDSKPDEKLWPKAQFGYNGFKDA
;
A
#
# COMPACT_ATOMS: atom_id res chain seq x y z
N MET A 1 9.40 -45.48 9.31
CA MET A 1 10.46 -44.78 8.57
C MET A 1 10.36 -43.31 8.94
N TRP A 2 11.20 -42.84 9.88
CA TRP A 2 11.09 -41.51 10.47
C TRP A 2 11.89 -40.52 9.60
N TRP A 3 11.28 -39.39 9.24
CA TRP A 3 11.97 -38.31 8.56
C TRP A 3 12.86 -37.57 9.55
N SER A 4 14.17 -37.81 9.52
CA SER A 4 15.17 -36.93 10.15
C SER A 4 15.41 -35.74 9.22
N GLY A 5 14.55 -34.73 9.29
CA GLY A 5 14.77 -33.47 8.61
C GLY A 5 15.88 -32.70 9.32
N ASN A 6 17.08 -32.68 8.72
CA ASN A 6 18.19 -31.87 9.21
C ASN A 6 17.94 -30.39 8.84
N TYR A 7 17.53 -29.59 9.82
CA TYR A 7 17.18 -28.18 9.67
C TYR A 7 18.39 -27.22 9.81
N ASP A 8 19.59 -27.75 9.98
CA ASP A 8 20.79 -26.98 10.34
C ASP A 8 21.65 -26.55 9.14
N LEU A 9 21.14 -26.74 7.91
CA LEU A 9 21.87 -26.31 6.72
C LEU A 9 21.70 -24.80 6.52
N ALA A 10 22.79 -24.06 6.66
CA ALA A 10 22.90 -22.62 6.38
C ALA A 10 22.44 -22.24 4.95
N SER A 11 22.33 -23.20 4.03
CA SER A 11 21.77 -23.01 2.69
C SER A 11 20.26 -22.76 2.65
N TYR A 12 19.51 -23.06 3.71
CA TYR A 12 18.08 -22.73 3.83
C TYR A 12 17.83 -21.28 4.24
N PHE A 13 18.85 -20.62 4.80
CA PHE A 13 18.76 -19.21 5.13
C PHE A 13 19.23 -18.38 3.93
N PRO A 14 18.54 -17.28 3.61
CA PRO A 14 18.95 -16.42 2.50
C PRO A 14 20.39 -15.96 2.73
N SER A 15 21.26 -16.17 1.74
CA SER A 15 22.67 -15.83 1.84
C SER A 15 22.86 -14.37 2.27
N GLU A 16 23.70 -14.16 3.28
CA GLU A 16 23.94 -12.89 3.99
C GLU A 16 24.49 -11.74 3.11
N ASN A 17 24.74 -11.97 1.82
CA ASN A 17 25.51 -11.07 0.95
C ASN A 17 24.76 -10.56 -0.29
N LYS A 18 23.42 -10.49 -0.27
CA LYS A 18 22.70 -9.78 -1.34
C LYS A 18 22.72 -8.28 -1.04
N PRO A 19 23.13 -7.41 -1.98
CA PRO A 19 23.00 -5.97 -1.78
C PRO A 19 21.53 -5.66 -1.45
N SER A 20 21.32 -4.87 -0.41
CA SER A 20 19.98 -4.47 0.01
C SER A 20 19.21 -3.95 -1.20
N LEU A 21 18.06 -4.56 -1.50
CA LEU A 21 17.12 -3.99 -2.46
C LEU A 21 16.92 -2.52 -2.07
N PRO A 22 16.83 -1.57 -3.04
CA PRO A 22 16.68 -0.15 -2.76
C PRO A 22 15.28 0.21 -2.20
N PHE A 23 14.61 -0.74 -1.53
CA PHE A 23 13.40 -0.48 -0.74
C PHE A 23 13.79 0.17 0.56
N GLY A 24 14.02 1.48 0.48
CA GLY A 24 14.40 2.29 1.63
C GLY A 24 15.80 1.94 2.10
N LYS A 25 16.76 2.80 1.80
CA LYS A 25 17.73 3.12 2.83
C LYS A 25 16.90 3.51 4.05
N LEU A 26 16.69 2.60 4.99
CA LEU A 26 16.44 3.00 6.37
C LEU A 26 17.61 3.92 6.66
N SER A 27 17.31 5.21 6.74
CA SER A 27 18.29 6.18 7.17
C SER A 27 18.59 5.84 8.63
N THR A 28 19.49 4.88 8.85
CA THR A 28 20.09 4.60 10.17
C THR A 28 20.95 5.79 10.62
N GLY A 29 21.01 6.87 9.83
CA GLY A 29 21.52 8.17 10.24
C GLY A 29 20.41 9.21 10.35
N ARG A 30 20.19 9.70 11.57
CA ARG A 30 19.64 11.04 11.91
C ARG A 30 18.24 11.38 11.35
N ASN A 31 17.21 11.10 12.16
CA ASN A 31 15.92 11.79 12.06
C ASN A 31 16.07 13.26 12.47
N MET A 32 16.31 14.17 11.52
CA MET A 32 16.03 15.59 11.76
C MET A 32 14.54 15.85 11.45
N GLY A 33 13.70 15.95 12.49
CA GLY A 33 12.39 16.62 12.42
C GLY A 33 11.18 15.82 11.91
N ILE A 34 11.25 14.50 11.75
CA ILE A 34 10.06 13.69 11.37
C ILE A 34 9.18 13.46 12.61
N LEU A 35 7.93 13.95 12.55
CA LEU A 35 6.91 13.73 13.57
C LEU A 35 5.93 12.65 13.14
N SER A 36 5.72 11.66 13.99
CA SER A 36 4.71 10.62 13.79
C SER A 36 3.44 10.98 14.54
N ARG A 37 2.28 10.88 13.87
CA ARG A 37 0.96 11.04 14.49
C ARG A 37 0.07 9.83 14.20
N LYS A 38 -0.68 9.42 15.21
CA LYS A 38 -1.69 8.36 15.09
C LYS A 38 -3.05 8.99 14.82
N PHE A 39 -3.67 8.62 13.71
CA PHE A 39 -5.05 8.97 13.38
C PHE A 39 -5.94 7.76 13.62
N ALA A 40 -6.95 7.90 14.48
CA ALA A 40 -7.94 6.87 14.75
C ALA A 40 -9.22 7.18 13.95
N PHE A 41 -9.71 6.18 13.22
CA PHE A 41 -10.96 6.27 12.47
C PHE A 41 -11.96 5.30 13.11
N ASP A 42 -12.97 5.85 13.77
CA ASP A 42 -14.04 5.05 14.35
C ASP A 42 -15.05 4.59 13.27
N LYS A 43 -16.03 3.79 13.70
CA LYS A 43 -17.03 3.22 12.79
C LYS A 43 -17.85 4.32 12.09
N ASN A 44 -18.22 5.38 12.81
CA ASN A 44 -19.02 6.48 12.27
C ASN A 44 -18.22 7.32 11.28
N ALA A 45 -16.95 7.60 11.58
CA ALA A 45 -16.03 8.27 10.66
C ALA A 45 -15.86 7.46 9.37
N ILE A 46 -15.61 6.15 9.46
CA ILE A 46 -15.49 5.29 8.27
C ILE A 46 -16.79 5.29 7.46
N HIS A 47 -17.95 5.21 8.13
CA HIS A 47 -19.24 5.29 7.47
C HIS A 47 -19.41 6.61 6.71
N ASN A 48 -19.14 7.74 7.37
CA ASN A 48 -19.21 9.06 6.74
C ASN A 48 -18.22 9.22 5.59
N LEU A 49 -17.01 8.64 5.70
CA LEU A 49 -16.04 8.64 4.62
C LEU A 49 -16.51 7.82 3.42
N ARG A 50 -17.20 6.70 3.63
CA ARG A 50 -17.78 5.89 2.54
C ARG A 50 -18.80 6.69 1.74
N GLU A 51 -19.71 7.38 2.42
CA GLU A 51 -20.72 8.23 1.77
C GLU A 51 -20.08 9.35 0.93
N ARG A 52 -18.92 9.87 1.36
CA ARG A 52 -18.20 10.96 0.66
C ARG A 52 -17.38 10.51 -0.54
N VAL A 53 -17.00 9.24 -0.63
CA VAL A 53 -16.19 8.70 -1.75
C VAL A 53 -17.03 8.43 -3.02
N ASN A 54 -18.27 8.95 -3.06
CA ASN A 54 -19.19 9.09 -4.20
C ASN A 54 -20.21 7.93 -4.35
N PRO A 55 -21.47 8.20 -4.79
CA PRO A 55 -22.56 7.23 -4.90
C PRO A 55 -22.52 6.38 -6.18
N GLU A 56 -21.51 6.53 -7.05
CA GLU A 56 -21.27 5.63 -8.21
C GLU A 56 -21.01 4.18 -7.76
N TRP A 57 -20.49 3.99 -6.54
CA TRP A 57 -20.35 2.68 -5.91
C TRP A 57 -21.70 2.04 -5.56
N LYS A 58 -22.84 2.71 -5.73
CA LYS A 58 -24.16 2.09 -5.46
C LYS A 58 -24.43 0.88 -6.35
N ASN A 59 -23.77 0.77 -7.51
CA ASN A 59 -23.88 -0.36 -8.41
C ASN A 59 -22.81 -1.44 -8.17
N GLU A 60 -21.82 -1.18 -7.31
CA GLU A 60 -20.70 -2.08 -7.01
C GLU A 60 -20.59 -2.39 -5.51
N ARG A 61 -19.83 -3.43 -5.17
CA ARG A 61 -19.64 -3.86 -3.78
C ARG A 61 -19.03 -2.73 -2.94
N GLN A 62 -19.60 -2.43 -1.77
CA GLN A 62 -19.12 -1.37 -0.88
C GLN A 62 -17.59 -1.40 -0.65
N PRO A 63 -16.92 -0.22 -0.61
CA PRO A 63 -15.48 -0.15 -0.46
C PRO A 63 -15.00 -0.69 0.90
N SER A 64 -13.89 -1.41 0.88
CA SER A 64 -13.27 -1.94 2.09
C SER A 64 -12.80 -0.79 3.01
N ARG A 65 -12.74 -1.04 4.32
CA ARG A 65 -12.27 -0.03 5.29
C ARG A 65 -10.87 0.48 4.96
N VAL A 66 -9.98 -0.43 4.55
CA VAL A 66 -8.60 -0.11 4.17
C VAL A 66 -8.59 0.82 2.97
N LEU A 67 -9.37 0.51 1.92
CA LEU A 67 -9.43 1.34 0.71
C LEU A 67 -9.87 2.78 1.03
N VAL A 68 -10.93 2.94 1.82
CA VAL A 68 -11.46 4.26 2.20
C VAL A 68 -10.42 5.07 2.97
N VAL A 69 -9.81 4.48 4.00
CA VAL A 69 -8.81 5.17 4.83
C VAL A 69 -7.56 5.51 4.00
N SER A 70 -7.08 4.57 3.18
CA SER A 70 -5.93 4.79 2.33
C SER A 70 -6.16 5.86 1.27
N ALA A 71 -7.36 5.94 0.68
CA ALA A 71 -7.70 6.97 -0.29
C ALA A 71 -7.69 8.37 0.35
N VAL A 72 -8.27 8.49 1.55
CA VAL A 72 -8.30 9.77 2.30
C VAL A 72 -6.90 10.20 2.70
N LEU A 73 -6.07 9.29 3.22
CA LEU A 73 -4.69 9.60 3.58
C LEU A 73 -3.85 10.00 2.37
N THR A 74 -3.98 9.25 1.27
CA THR A 74 -3.33 9.56 -0.01
C THR A 74 -3.71 10.96 -0.47
N HIS A 75 -5.01 11.27 -0.50
CA HIS A 75 -5.49 12.57 -0.91
C HIS A 75 -4.95 13.70 -0.03
N ALA A 76 -4.94 13.50 1.30
CA ALA A 76 -4.40 14.48 2.24
C ALA A 76 -2.89 14.72 2.01
N ILE A 77 -2.11 13.67 1.81
CA ILE A 77 -0.67 13.76 1.55
C ILE A 77 -0.40 14.51 0.24
N LEU A 78 -1.12 14.18 -0.84
CA LEU A 78 -0.99 14.86 -2.12
C LEU A 78 -1.37 16.35 -2.02
N CYS A 79 -2.42 16.67 -1.25
CA CYS A 79 -2.81 18.06 -0.99
C CYS A 79 -1.70 18.83 -0.25
N VAL A 80 -1.10 18.23 0.78
CA VAL A 80 0.01 18.85 1.52
C VAL A 80 1.25 19.02 0.64
N ASP A 81 1.60 18.01 -0.17
CA ASP A 81 2.72 18.10 -1.12
C ASP A 81 2.51 19.26 -2.10
N ARG A 82 1.30 19.38 -2.67
CA ARG A 82 0.94 20.47 -3.57
C ARG A 82 1.07 21.84 -2.91
N VAL A 83 0.58 22.01 -1.69
CA VAL A 83 0.68 23.29 -0.96
C VAL A 83 2.13 23.63 -0.66
N LYS A 84 2.94 22.64 -0.23
CA LYS A 84 4.35 22.82 0.09
C LYS A 84 5.20 23.21 -1.12
N HIS A 85 4.90 22.65 -2.28
CA HIS A 85 5.71 22.83 -3.50
C HIS A 85 5.10 23.82 -4.50
N GLY A 86 3.88 24.32 -4.26
CA GLY A 86 3.17 25.24 -5.14
C GLY A 86 2.67 24.63 -6.45
N LYS A 87 2.86 23.33 -6.68
CA LYS A 87 2.47 22.63 -7.91
C LYS A 87 2.17 21.17 -7.65
N SER A 88 1.33 20.56 -8.50
CA SER A 88 1.12 19.12 -8.49
C SER A 88 2.34 18.40 -9.08
N ARG A 89 2.65 17.22 -8.54
CA ARG A 89 3.79 16.40 -8.97
C ARG A 89 3.33 14.98 -9.24
N ALA A 90 4.03 14.31 -10.16
CA ALA A 90 3.88 12.87 -10.32
C ALA A 90 4.23 12.18 -9.00
N SER A 91 3.32 11.34 -8.51
CA SER A 91 3.44 10.68 -7.21
C SER A 91 3.05 9.21 -7.35
N ILE A 92 3.76 8.33 -6.63
CA ILE A 92 3.46 6.90 -6.60
C ILE A 92 3.03 6.55 -5.19
N ILE A 93 1.83 5.99 -5.06
CA ILE A 93 1.36 5.39 -3.81
C ILE A 93 1.55 3.88 -3.91
N ARG A 94 2.19 3.30 -2.88
CA ARG A 94 2.47 1.87 -2.82
C ARG A 94 1.84 1.25 -1.60
N GLN A 95 1.17 0.11 -1.77
CA GLN A 95 0.68 -0.68 -0.63
C GLN A 95 1.29 -2.07 -0.66
N ALA A 96 1.88 -2.47 0.46
CA ALA A 96 2.31 -3.84 0.68
C ALA A 96 1.10 -4.70 1.06
N ILE A 97 0.89 -5.80 0.35
CA ILE A 97 -0.22 -6.72 0.53
C ILE A 97 0.30 -8.13 0.84
N ASN A 98 -0.39 -8.85 1.73
CA ASN A 98 -0.03 -10.23 2.06
C ASN A 98 -0.21 -11.15 0.84
N ALA A 99 0.87 -11.77 0.37
CA ALA A 99 0.83 -12.61 -0.82
C ALA A 99 0.43 -14.06 -0.55
N ARG A 100 0.38 -14.52 0.71
CA ARG A 100 0.19 -15.94 1.06
C ARG A 100 -1.10 -16.55 0.50
N GLU A 101 -2.20 -15.81 0.60
CA GLU A 101 -3.52 -16.24 0.11
C GLU A 101 -3.68 -16.01 -1.40
N ARG A 102 -2.68 -15.42 -2.06
CA ARG A 102 -2.71 -15.03 -3.48
C ARG A 102 -1.84 -15.93 -4.37
N THR A 103 -1.10 -16.87 -3.81
CA THR A 103 -0.33 -17.86 -4.58
C THR A 103 -1.21 -19.06 -4.94
N ILE A 104 -0.84 -19.79 -5.99
CA ILE A 104 -1.46 -21.06 -6.38
C ILE A 104 -0.37 -22.15 -6.33
N PRO A 105 -0.38 -23.08 -5.35
CA PRO A 105 -1.32 -23.17 -4.23
C PRO A 105 -1.09 -22.06 -3.17
N PRO A 106 -2.09 -21.77 -2.31
CA PRO A 106 -1.92 -20.82 -1.21
C PRO A 106 -0.82 -21.25 -0.23
N VAL A 107 0.02 -20.30 0.18
CA VAL A 107 1.07 -20.54 1.18
C VAL A 107 0.45 -20.53 2.58
N SER A 108 0.88 -21.45 3.44
CA SER A 108 0.45 -21.52 4.84
C SER A 108 0.66 -20.20 5.58
N LYS A 109 -0.32 -19.81 6.41
CA LYS A 109 -0.21 -18.64 7.29
C LYS A 109 0.98 -18.73 8.26
N TYR A 110 1.46 -19.94 8.54
CA TYR A 110 2.59 -20.21 9.42
C TYR A 110 3.92 -20.36 8.67
N ALA A 111 3.93 -20.21 7.35
CA ALA A 111 5.17 -20.28 6.59
C ALA A 111 6.12 -19.16 7.04
N CYS A 112 7.39 -19.53 7.26
CA CYS A 112 8.46 -18.59 7.51
C CYS A 112 8.77 -17.76 6.25
N ALA A 113 9.48 -16.64 6.42
CA ALA A 113 9.83 -15.64 5.40
C ALA A 113 8.74 -14.63 5.00
N THR A 114 9.18 -13.53 4.38
CA THR A 114 8.33 -12.43 3.94
C THR A 114 7.68 -12.77 2.60
N TRP A 115 6.34 -12.81 2.58
CA TRP A 115 5.57 -12.97 1.35
C TRP A 115 4.69 -11.74 1.16
N VAL A 116 5.23 -10.78 0.42
CA VAL A 116 4.60 -9.49 0.15
C VAL A 116 4.50 -9.31 -1.35
N CYS A 117 3.31 -8.91 -1.81
CA CYS A 117 3.12 -8.33 -3.12
C CYS A 117 2.93 -6.81 -2.94
N SER A 118 3.23 -6.02 -3.97
CA SER A 118 3.05 -4.56 -3.94
C SER A 118 1.98 -4.16 -4.95
N SER A 119 0.99 -3.39 -4.52
CA SER A 119 0.17 -2.61 -5.44
C SER A 119 0.73 -1.20 -5.59
N PHE A 120 0.59 -0.64 -6.78
CA PHE A 120 1.04 0.70 -7.12
C PHE A 120 -0.12 1.49 -7.69
N LEU A 121 -0.19 2.77 -7.32
CA LEU A 121 -1.09 3.75 -7.88
C LEU A 121 -0.28 4.95 -8.31
N ASP A 122 -0.26 5.21 -9.61
CA ASP A 122 0.40 6.36 -10.20
C ASP A 122 -0.56 7.53 -10.25
N SER A 123 -0.21 8.62 -9.55
CA SER A 123 -0.88 9.90 -9.64
C SER A 123 -0.08 10.79 -10.57
N LYS A 124 -0.69 11.18 -11.69
CA LYS A 124 -0.12 12.17 -12.61
C LYS A 124 -0.22 13.56 -11.99
N PRO A 125 0.70 14.49 -12.31
CA PRO A 125 0.55 15.88 -11.93
C PRO A 125 -0.75 16.40 -12.53
N ASP A 126 -1.59 16.99 -11.69
CA ASP A 126 -2.87 17.56 -12.08
C ASP A 126 -2.62 18.74 -13.04
N GLU A 127 -2.91 18.57 -14.33
CA GLU A 127 -2.70 19.62 -15.34
C GLU A 127 -3.76 20.73 -15.29
N LYS A 128 -4.92 20.51 -14.63
CA LYS A 128 -5.96 21.55 -14.49
C LYS A 128 -7.08 21.16 -13.51
N LEU A 129 -7.18 21.95 -12.43
CA LEU A 129 -8.39 22.43 -11.75
C LEU A 129 -9.59 21.46 -11.68
N TRP A 130 -9.75 20.84 -10.50
CA TRP A 130 -11.02 20.31 -9.97
C TRP A 130 -12.20 21.32 -10.14
N PRO A 131 -13.42 20.91 -10.56
CA PRO A 131 -14.14 19.80 -9.94
C PRO A 131 -14.83 18.78 -10.85
N LYS A 132 -14.30 17.54 -10.93
CA LYS A 132 -15.06 16.26 -11.01
C LYS A 132 -14.14 15.07 -10.69
N ALA A 133 -14.50 14.25 -9.70
CA ALA A 133 -13.76 13.01 -9.38
C ALA A 133 -14.37 11.99 -10.29
N GLN A 134 -13.61 11.65 -11.31
CA GLN A 134 -13.76 10.36 -11.94
C GLN A 134 -12.56 9.56 -11.46
N PHE A 135 -12.78 8.78 -10.40
CA PHE A 135 -11.91 7.65 -10.09
C PHE A 135 -12.11 6.62 -11.20
N GLY A 136 -11.38 6.80 -12.30
CA GLY A 136 -11.30 5.82 -13.38
C GLY A 136 -10.46 4.64 -12.91
N TYR A 137 -11.12 3.51 -12.64
CA TYR A 137 -10.46 2.23 -12.43
C TYR A 137 -10.02 1.72 -13.81
N ASN A 138 -8.73 1.83 -14.15
CA ASN A 138 -8.21 1.12 -15.32
C ASN A 138 -7.97 -0.33 -14.92
N GLY A 139 -8.84 -1.19 -15.45
CA GLY A 139 -8.85 -2.61 -15.21
C GLY A 139 -7.49 -3.27 -15.40
N PHE A 140 -7.28 -4.27 -14.54
CA PHE A 140 -6.32 -5.34 -14.68
C PHE A 140 -6.43 -5.91 -16.10
N LYS A 141 -5.38 -5.75 -16.92
CA LYS A 141 -5.25 -6.45 -18.19
C LYS A 141 -4.46 -7.72 -17.92
N ASP A 142 -5.16 -8.84 -17.86
CA ASP A 142 -4.57 -10.16 -18.03
C ASP A 142 -4.33 -10.41 -19.51
N ALA A 143 -3.06 -10.58 -19.90
CA ALA A 143 -2.57 -11.45 -20.98
C ALA A 143 -1.05 -11.54 -20.87
#